data_AF-X8E223-F1
#
_entry.id   AF-X8E223-F1
#
_cell.length_a   1.000
_cell.length_b   1.000
_cell.length_c   1.000
_cell.angle_alpha   90.00
_cell.angle_beta   90.00
_cell.angle_gamma   90.00
#
_symmetry.space_group_name_H-M   'P 1'
#
loop_
_entity.id
_entity.type
_entity.pdbx_description
1 polymer ?
#
loop_
_entity_poly.entity_id
_entity_poly.type
_entity_poly.pdbx_seq_one_letter_code
_entity_poly.pdbx_strand_id
1 'polypeptide(L)' 'MTTVGEKLPELKLEGTPTFIVSTALATRDFQDVHHDRDLAQAKGSKDIFINILSDTGLVERFVTDWAGPPLA' A
#
# COMPACT_ATOMS: atom_id res chain seq x y z
N MET A 1 18.66 -18.68 10.18
CA MET A 1 19.43 -17.46 10.50
C MET A 1 19.42 -16.59 9.27
N THR A 2 19.13 -15.31 9.41
CA THR A 2 19.19 -14.34 8.31
C THR A 2 20.62 -13.86 8.11
N THR A 3 20.96 -13.36 6.91
CA THR A 3 22.29 -12.83 6.61
C THR A 3 22.23 -11.42 6.01
N VAL A 4 23.25 -10.59 6.29
CA VAL A 4 23.32 -9.24 5.70
C VAL A 4 23.44 -9.37 4.17
N GLY A 5 22.56 -8.66 3.46
CA GLY A 5 22.48 -8.72 1.99
C GLY A 5 21.53 -9.79 1.45
N GLU A 6 20.86 -10.55 2.31
CA GLU A 6 19.78 -11.45 1.91
C GLU A 6 18.67 -10.68 1.20
N LYS A 7 18.24 -11.19 0.04
CA LYS A 7 17.15 -10.60 -0.75
C LYS A 7 15.83 -11.25 -0.36
N LEU A 8 14.84 -10.44 -0.03
CA LEU A 8 13.47 -10.92 0.20
C LEU A 8 12.83 -11.38 -1.11
N PRO A 9 11.91 -12.37 -1.08
CA PRO A 9 11.09 -12.74 -2.22
C PRO A 9 10.31 -11.53 -2.76
N GLU A 10 10.07 -11.47 -4.06
CA GLU A 10 9.32 -10.38 -4.67
C GLU A 10 7.82 -10.47 -4.33
N LEU A 11 7.20 -9.34 -3.99
CA LEU A 11 5.74 -9.19 -3.88
C LEU A 11 5.24 -8.30 -5.01
N LYS A 12 4.38 -8.83 -5.87
CA LYS A 12 3.70 -8.07 -6.94
C LYS A 12 2.23 -7.87 -6.59
N LEU A 13 1.77 -6.62 -6.68
CA LEU A 13 0.39 -6.23 -6.43
C LEU A 13 -0.14 -5.42 -7.61
N GLU A 14 -1.36 -5.70 -8.04
CA GLU A 14 -2.03 -4.90 -9.06
C GLU A 14 -2.76 -3.71 -8.41
N GLY A 15 -2.35 -2.50 -8.78
CA GLY A 15 -2.96 -1.24 -8.32
C GLY A 15 -4.30 -0.93 -9.01
N THR A 16 -5.27 -1.84 -8.91
CA THR A 16 -6.62 -1.61 -9.45
C THR A 16 -7.34 -0.50 -8.67
N PRO A 17 -8.36 0.16 -9.25
CA PRO A 17 -9.16 1.14 -8.51
C PRO A 17 -9.78 0.58 -7.23
N THR A 18 -10.29 -0.66 -7.26
CA THR A 18 -10.81 -1.33 -6.06
C THR A 18 -9.74 -1.43 -4.97
N PHE A 19 -8.51 -1.81 -5.33
CA PHE A 19 -7.40 -1.90 -4.38
C PHE A 19 -7.11 -0.52 -3.76
N ILE A 20 -6.88 0.51 -4.59
CA ILE A 20 -6.54 1.87 -4.14
C ILE A 20 -7.62 2.44 -3.22
N VAL A 21 -8.89 2.36 -3.63
CA VAL A 21 -10.02 2.90 -2.85
C VAL A 21 -10.23 2.12 -1.55
N SER A 22 -10.23 0.79 -1.62
CA SER A 22 -10.52 -0.03 -0.43
C SER A 22 -9.45 0.10 0.64
N THR A 23 -8.17 0.16 0.26
CA THR A 23 -7.08 0.30 1.24
C THR A 23 -7.05 1.70 1.84
N ALA A 24 -7.27 2.76 1.05
CA ALA A 24 -7.39 4.13 1.57
C ALA A 24 -8.51 4.23 2.63
N LEU A 25 -9.72 3.78 2.31
CA LEU A 25 -10.87 3.83 3.22
C LEU A 25 -10.68 2.93 4.46
N ALA A 26 -10.07 1.76 4.31
CA ALA A 26 -9.77 0.87 5.45
C ALA A 26 -8.78 1.51 6.43
N THR A 27 -7.85 2.33 5.95
CA THR A 27 -6.95 3.16 6.78
C THR A 27 -7.63 4.42 7.34
N ARG A 28 -8.93 4.60 7.07
CA ARG A 28 -9.74 5.78 7.44
C ARG A 28 -9.24 7.09 6.81
N ASP A 29 -8.55 6.98 5.68
CA ASP A 29 -8.14 8.13 4.89
C ASP A 29 -9.22 8.46 3.86
N PHE A 30 -9.96 9.53 4.13
CA PHE A 30 -11.03 10.04 3.28
C PHE A 30 -10.56 11.23 2.43
N GLN A 31 -9.25 11.40 2.23
CA GLN A 31 -8.77 12.38 1.27
C GLN A 31 -9.23 12.00 -0.15
N ASP A 32 -9.88 12.95 -0.81
CA ASP A 32 -10.53 12.79 -2.12
C ASP A 32 -9.65 12.14 -3.20
N VAL A 33 -8.36 12.46 -3.24
CA VAL A 33 -7.43 11.99 -4.29
C VAL A 33 -7.26 10.47 -4.36
N HIS A 34 -7.75 9.72 -3.36
CA HIS A 34 -7.68 8.26 -3.33
C HIS A 34 -8.94 7.58 -3.87
N HIS A 35 -10.04 8.31 -4.04
CA HIS A 35 -11.34 7.73 -4.42
C HIS A 35 -12.18 8.59 -5.37
N ASP A 36 -11.75 9.80 -5.68
CA ASP A 36 -12.35 10.69 -6.67
C ASP A 36 -11.30 11.07 -7.73
N ARG A 37 -11.48 10.54 -8.94
CA ARG A 37 -10.60 10.78 -10.09
C ARG A 37 -10.60 12.25 -10.49
N ASP A 38 -11.75 12.90 -10.48
CA ASP A 38 -11.90 14.26 -10.98
C ASP A 38 -11.19 15.24 -10.03
N LEU A 39 -11.32 15.02 -8.72
CA LEU A 39 -10.62 15.81 -7.70
C LEU A 39 -9.11 15.53 -7.69
N ALA A 40 -8.68 14.29 -7.92
CA ALA A 40 -7.26 13.97 -8.11
C ALA A 40 -6.66 14.74 -9.30
N GLN A 41 -7.36 14.76 -10.44
CA GLN A 41 -6.91 15.48 -11.64
C GLN A 41 -6.97 16.99 -11.49
N ALA A 42 -7.99 17.53 -10.81
CA ALA A 42 -8.07 18.95 -10.48
C ALA A 42 -6.87 19.43 -9.62
N LYS A 43 -6.25 18.51 -8.87
CA LYS A 43 -5.02 18.75 -8.08
C LYS A 43 -3.73 18.40 -8.81
N GLY A 44 -3.80 18.10 -10.11
CA GLY A 44 -2.64 17.86 -10.97
C GLY A 44 -2.12 16.42 -11.00
N SER A 45 -2.82 15.48 -10.36
CA SER A 45 -2.48 14.05 -10.46
C SER A 45 -3.03 13.43 -11.75
N LYS A 46 -2.43 12.33 -12.22
CA LYS A 46 -2.90 11.63 -13.42
C LYS A 46 -4.24 10.92 -13.19
N ASP A 47 -4.38 10.27 -12.03
CA ASP A 47 -5.52 9.44 -11.62
C ASP A 47 -5.51 9.33 -10.09
N ILE A 48 -6.44 8.57 -9.51
CA ILE A 48 -6.36 8.19 -8.09
C ILE A 48 -5.06 7.43 -7.81
N PHE A 49 -4.54 7.59 -6.60
CA PHE A 49 -3.27 6.97 -6.21
C PHE A 49 -3.32 6.46 -4.77
N ILE A 50 -2.45 5.51 -4.47
CA ILE A 50 -2.34 4.90 -3.14
C ILE A 50 -1.95 5.93 -2.09
N ASN A 51 -2.52 5.84 -0.89
CA ASN A 51 -2.17 6.70 0.23
C ASN A 51 -0.99 6.13 1.03
N ILE A 52 -0.34 6.99 1.81
CA ILE A 52 0.88 6.63 2.54
C ILE A 52 0.63 5.58 3.64
N LEU A 53 -0.58 5.51 4.20
CA LEU A 53 -0.93 4.53 5.23
C LEU A 53 -1.07 3.14 4.61
N SER A 54 -1.60 3.03 3.38
CA SER A 54 -1.61 1.77 2.63
C SER A 54 -0.19 1.33 2.33
N ASP A 55 0.69 2.22 1.86
CA ASP A 55 2.11 1.88 1.64
C ASP A 55 2.77 1.38 2.93
N THR A 56 2.52 2.04 4.06
CA THR A 56 3.04 1.63 5.37
C THR A 56 2.58 0.20 5.72
N GLY A 57 1.28 -0.09 5.58
CA GLY A 57 0.74 -1.42 5.83
C GLY A 57 1.24 -2.48 4.83
N LEU A 58 1.49 -2.11 3.58
CA LEU A 58 2.04 -3.02 2.57
C LEU A 58 3.51 -3.34 2.81
N VAL A 59 4.31 -2.36 3.26
CA VAL A 59 5.69 -2.59 3.67
C VAL A 59 5.74 -3.45 4.93
N GLU A 60 4.88 -3.18 5.91
CA GLU A 60 4.75 -4.03 7.11
C GLU A 60 4.40 -5.47 6.72
N ARG A 61 3.36 -5.66 5.91
CA ARG A 61 2.98 -6.97 5.39
C ARG A 61 4.14 -7.64 4.65
N PHE A 62 4.82 -6.93 3.75
CA PHE A 62 5.92 -7.49 2.97
C PHE A 62 7.03 -8.05 3.86
N VAL A 63 7.40 -7.31 4.90
CA VAL A 63 8.46 -7.73 5.84
C VAL A 63 7.96 -8.85 6.76
N THR A 64 6.75 -8.75 7.28
CA THR A 64 6.19 -9.72 8.24
C THR A 64 5.76 -11.03 7.60
N ASP A 65 5.31 -11.03 6.34
CA ASP A 65 5.07 -12.23 5.53
C ASP A 65 6.37 -13.04 5.36
N TRP A 66 7.53 -12.37 5.25
CA TRP A 66 8.84 -13.03 5.20
C TRP A 66 9.35 -13.45 6.58
N ALA A 67 9.25 -12.57 7.59
CA ALA A 67 9.82 -12.80 8.91
C ALA A 67 9.02 -13.80 9.76
N GLY A 68 7.72 -13.96 9.46
CA GLY A 68 6.78 -14.74 10.27
C GLY A 68 6.33 -14.01 11.55
N PRO A 69 5.36 -14.59 12.28
CA PRO A 69 4.93 -14.05 13.57
C PRO A 69 6.06 -14.11 14.62
N PRO A 70 6.02 -13.26 15.67
CA PRO A 70 6.91 -13.41 16.80
C PRO A 70 6.81 -14.83 17.37
N LEU A 71 7.94 -15.39 17.81
CA LEU A 71 7.93 -16.62 18.60
C LEU A 71 7.14 -16.35 19.89
N ALA A 72 6.16 -17.22 20.18
CA ALA A 72 5.32 -17.16 21.38
C ALA A 72 6.13 -17.36 22.67
#